data_AF-A0A976FP50-F1
#
_entry.id   AF-A0A976FP50-F1
#
_cell.length_a   1.000
_cell.length_b   1.000
_cell.length_c   1.000
_cell.angle_alpha   90.00
_cell.angle_beta   90.00
_cell.angle_gamma   90.00
#
_symmetry.space_group_name_H-M   'P 1'
#
loop_
_entity.id
_entity.type
_entity.pdbx_description
1 polymer ?
#
loop_
_entity_poly.entity_id
_entity_poly.type
_entity_poly.pdbx_seq_one_letter_code
_entity_poly.pdbx_strand_id
1 'polypeptide(L)'
;MLRSRLVSVATRTSHRIPTAMASYSVIPVAGFPQRRVMYDTHVPTTPLQKIVLSVSSALTVFANPKRGDMLAILGEVTGNDALCGIHARMCADPVGAQILAEKPVIRNTTIDMELLRSLPKTSFGYHYATFMDSHGFNADGRSVVRFVDDPELAYVMQRHRELHDFWHTLFNLPPTVLGEIALKYVELMHSRLPVSALSAFVGPLRLSNEERCILMKIYVPWAKRASKKAHSLHCVMYENEFKTPIDDLRQRLNIEVAPSINTAV
;
A
#
# COMPACT_ATOMS: atom_id res chain seq x y z
N MET A 1 -4.93 94.02 31.17
CA MET A 1 -5.44 94.77 30.00
C MET A 1 -4.47 94.56 28.84
N LEU A 2 -4.99 94.20 27.65
CA LEU A 2 -4.33 94.16 26.33
C LEU A 2 -3.16 93.17 26.14
N ARG A 3 -2.93 92.53 24.99
CA ARG A 3 -3.71 92.25 23.77
C ARG A 3 -2.91 91.18 22.99
N SER A 4 -3.63 90.39 22.22
CA SER A 4 -3.25 89.40 21.20
C SER A 4 -2.03 89.67 20.31
N ARG A 5 -1.39 88.58 19.85
CA ARG A 5 -1.22 88.25 18.41
C ARG A 5 -0.89 86.76 18.20
N LEU A 6 -1.79 86.09 17.49
CA LEU A 6 -1.62 84.77 16.88
C LEU A 6 -0.80 84.90 15.59
N VAL A 7 0.10 83.95 15.33
CA VAL A 7 0.55 83.58 13.98
C VAL A 7 0.51 82.06 13.87
N SER A 8 -0.25 81.60 12.89
CA SER A 8 -0.47 80.21 12.49
C SER A 8 0.77 79.66 11.75
N VAL A 9 1.18 78.44 12.07
CA VAL A 9 2.09 77.65 11.21
C VAL A 9 1.45 76.30 10.95
N ALA A 10 1.15 76.06 9.68
CA ALA A 10 0.54 74.85 9.16
C ALA A 10 1.48 73.64 9.31
N THR A 11 0.95 72.54 9.85
CA THR A 11 1.63 71.25 9.94
C THR A 11 1.58 70.53 8.60
N ARG A 12 2.76 70.30 8.02
CA ARG A 12 2.95 69.52 6.78
C ARG A 12 2.78 68.02 7.10
N THR A 13 1.70 67.42 6.63
CA THR A 13 1.49 65.97 6.64
C THR A 13 2.45 65.31 5.64
N SER A 14 3.46 64.61 6.16
CA SER A 14 4.34 63.76 5.35
C SER A 14 3.67 62.41 5.12
N HIS A 15 3.15 62.19 3.92
CA HIS A 15 2.74 60.87 3.45
C HIS A 15 3.99 59.99 3.27
N ARG A 16 4.18 59.02 4.16
CA ARG A 16 5.11 57.90 3.92
C ARG A 16 4.50 56.96 2.90
N ILE A 17 5.08 56.93 1.70
CA ILE A 17 4.89 55.86 0.72
C ILE A 17 5.56 54.60 1.28
N PRO A 18 4.87 53.44 1.39
CA PRO A 18 5.54 52.20 1.76
C PRO A 18 6.42 51.77 0.59
N THR A 19 7.73 51.89 0.75
CA THR A 19 8.71 51.23 -0.11
C THR A 19 8.50 49.73 -0.02
N ALA A 20 7.95 49.15 -1.10
CA ALA A 20 7.94 47.71 -1.29
C ALA A 20 9.39 47.21 -1.28
N MET A 21 9.78 46.45 -0.24
CA MET A 21 11.03 45.70 -0.29
C MET A 21 10.89 44.66 -1.39
N ALA A 22 11.62 44.86 -2.49
CA ALA A 22 11.82 43.83 -3.49
C ALA A 22 12.48 42.64 -2.79
N SER A 23 11.73 41.54 -2.64
CA SER A 23 12.24 40.26 -2.20
C SER A 23 13.18 39.73 -3.28
N TYR A 24 14.46 40.06 -3.18
CA TYR A 24 15.50 39.42 -3.96
C TYR A 24 15.42 37.91 -3.67
N SER A 25 15.01 37.15 -4.69
CA SER A 25 15.05 35.70 -4.64
C SER A 25 16.51 35.29 -4.63
N VAL A 26 17.05 35.05 -3.44
CA VAL A 26 18.42 34.53 -3.27
C VAL A 26 18.40 33.08 -3.73
N ILE A 27 18.68 32.86 -5.02
CA ILE A 27 18.95 31.53 -5.53
C ILE A 27 20.36 31.17 -5.05
N PRO A 28 20.53 30.15 -4.19
CA PRO A 28 21.84 29.78 -3.68
C PRO A 28 22.76 29.32 -4.82
N VAL A 29 24.01 29.79 -4.81
CA VAL A 29 25.06 29.45 -5.80
C VAL A 29 25.33 27.94 -5.84
N ALA A 30 25.17 27.26 -4.70
CA ALA A 30 25.30 25.81 -4.59
C ALA A 30 24.08 25.02 -5.11
N GLY A 31 23.05 25.72 -5.63
CA GLY A 31 21.75 25.14 -5.93
C GLY A 31 20.92 24.90 -4.67
N PHE A 32 19.63 24.63 -4.84
CA PHE A 32 18.78 24.24 -3.72
C PHE A 32 19.20 22.85 -3.21
N PRO A 33 19.12 22.59 -1.89
CA PRO A 33 19.43 21.28 -1.35
C PRO A 33 18.60 20.21 -2.05
N GLN A 34 19.28 19.28 -2.74
CA GLN A 34 18.62 18.14 -3.34
C GLN A 34 18.10 17.23 -2.23
N ARG A 35 16.85 16.79 -2.35
CA ARG A 35 16.32 15.79 -1.43
C ARG A 35 17.06 14.47 -1.64
N ARG A 36 17.50 13.87 -0.54
CA ARG A 36 18.28 12.63 -0.56
C ARG A 36 17.43 11.47 -1.11
N VAL A 37 17.95 10.80 -2.13
CA VAL A 37 17.44 9.50 -2.61
C VAL A 37 17.81 8.45 -1.57
N MET A 38 16.85 7.62 -1.15
CA MET A 38 17.00 6.72 0.01
C MET A 38 17.19 5.26 -0.43
N TYR A 39 16.76 4.92 -1.64
CA TYR A 39 16.94 3.64 -2.33
C TYR A 39 16.77 3.87 -3.84
N ASP A 40 17.20 2.93 -4.68
CA ASP A 40 17.37 3.13 -6.13
C ASP A 40 16.12 3.65 -6.87
N THR A 41 14.93 3.20 -6.46
CA THR A 41 13.65 3.62 -7.07
C THR A 41 12.96 4.78 -6.35
N HIS A 42 13.57 5.33 -5.29
CA HIS A 42 12.98 6.39 -4.47
C HIS A 42 12.85 7.70 -5.25
N VAL A 43 11.65 8.27 -5.23
CA VAL A 43 11.31 9.59 -5.77
C VAL A 43 10.98 10.50 -4.58
N PRO A 44 11.91 11.38 -4.16
CA PRO A 44 11.68 12.24 -3.02
C PRO A 44 10.52 13.21 -3.27
N THR A 45 9.55 13.27 -2.33
CA THR A 45 8.33 14.09 -2.48
C THR A 45 8.06 15.00 -1.30
N THR A 46 7.67 16.25 -1.56
CA THR A 46 7.21 17.18 -0.51
C THR A 46 5.86 16.76 0.08
N PRO A 47 5.50 17.20 1.30
CA PRO A 47 4.16 16.95 1.84
C PRO A 47 3.04 17.41 0.89
N LEU A 48 3.22 18.57 0.24
CA LEU A 48 2.27 19.05 -0.78
C LEU A 48 2.20 18.12 -1.98
N GLN A 49 3.35 17.66 -2.50
CA GLN A 49 3.40 16.68 -3.59
C GLN A 49 2.71 15.37 -3.19
N LYS A 50 2.88 14.88 -1.95
CA LYS A 50 2.17 13.70 -1.44
C LYS A 50 0.66 13.90 -1.36
N ILE A 51 0.18 15.09 -0.97
CA ILE A 51 -1.25 15.41 -0.98
C ILE A 51 -1.78 15.40 -2.42
N VAL A 52 -1.08 16.05 -3.35
CA VAL A 52 -1.48 16.08 -4.77
C VAL A 52 -1.48 14.68 -5.37
N LEU A 53 -0.44 13.87 -5.10
CA LEU A 53 -0.36 12.47 -5.53
C LEU A 53 -1.50 11.64 -4.93
N SER A 54 -1.82 11.83 -3.64
CA SER A 54 -2.94 11.15 -2.98
C SER A 54 -4.27 11.45 -3.68
N VAL A 55 -4.59 12.74 -3.87
CA VAL A 55 -5.87 13.15 -4.46
C VAL A 55 -5.96 12.71 -5.92
N SER A 56 -4.93 12.96 -6.73
CA SER A 56 -4.93 12.59 -8.14
C SER A 56 -4.99 11.07 -8.35
N SER A 57 -4.28 10.29 -7.54
CA SER A 57 -4.32 8.82 -7.59
C SER A 57 -5.69 8.29 -7.18
N ALA A 58 -6.29 8.83 -6.12
CA ALA A 58 -7.63 8.44 -5.68
C ALA A 58 -8.70 8.72 -6.76
N LEU A 59 -8.68 9.91 -7.36
CA LEU A 59 -9.59 10.26 -8.46
C LEU A 59 -9.39 9.34 -9.67
N THR A 60 -8.14 9.03 -10.01
CA THR A 60 -7.81 8.17 -11.15
C THR A 60 -8.26 6.73 -10.93
N VAL A 61 -8.03 6.16 -9.74
CA VAL A 61 -8.49 4.80 -9.38
C VAL A 61 -10.01 4.71 -9.32
N PHE A 62 -10.67 5.78 -8.86
CA PHE A 62 -12.13 5.86 -8.84
C PHE A 62 -12.70 5.82 -10.26
N ALA A 63 -12.15 6.66 -11.17
CA ALA A 63 -12.59 6.74 -12.56
C ALA A 63 -12.18 5.53 -13.41
N ASN A 64 -10.97 5.00 -13.22
CA ASN A 64 -10.44 3.83 -13.92
C ASN A 64 -9.75 2.88 -12.94
N PRO A 65 -10.48 1.90 -12.38
CA PRO A 65 -9.90 0.92 -11.47
C PRO A 65 -8.89 -0.06 -12.05
N LYS A 66 -8.76 -0.17 -13.37
CA LYS A 66 -7.70 -0.98 -13.97
C LYS A 66 -6.32 -0.34 -13.77
N ARG A 67 -6.26 0.91 -13.28
CA ARG A 67 -5.04 1.63 -12.89
C ARG A 67 -4.52 1.16 -11.53
N GLY A 68 -4.07 -0.11 -11.48
CA GLY A 68 -3.43 -0.68 -10.29
C GLY A 68 -2.16 0.06 -9.87
N ASP A 69 -1.48 0.71 -10.81
CA ASP A 69 -0.35 1.61 -10.56
C ASP A 69 -0.75 2.80 -9.66
N MET A 70 -1.90 3.42 -9.93
CA MET A 70 -2.40 4.55 -9.13
C MET A 70 -2.89 4.09 -7.76
N LEU A 71 -3.46 2.88 -7.65
CA LEU A 71 -3.82 2.29 -6.37
C LEU A 71 -2.56 2.03 -5.52
N ALA A 72 -1.49 1.56 -6.15
CA ALA A 72 -0.20 1.36 -5.50
C ALA A 72 0.38 2.69 -4.99
N ILE A 73 0.43 3.72 -5.83
CA ILE A 73 0.91 5.07 -5.44
C ILE A 73 0.10 5.59 -4.25
N LEU A 74 -1.23 5.51 -4.32
CA LEU A 74 -2.11 5.94 -3.24
C LEU A 74 -1.77 5.24 -1.91
N GLY A 75 -1.48 3.93 -1.96
CA GLY A 75 -1.03 3.17 -0.80
C GLY A 75 0.31 3.66 -0.23
N GLU A 76 1.26 4.10 -1.07
CA GLU A 76 2.55 4.62 -0.61
C GLU A 76 2.42 5.97 0.09
N VAL A 77 1.66 6.89 -0.51
CA VAL A 77 1.57 8.26 0.00
C VAL A 77 0.62 8.41 1.19
N THR A 78 -0.25 7.43 1.44
CA THR A 78 -1.18 7.41 2.59
C THR A 78 -0.84 6.38 3.65
N GLY A 79 0.02 5.40 3.36
CA GLY A 79 0.19 4.20 4.18
C GLY A 79 1.15 4.31 5.36
N ASN A 80 1.80 5.45 5.59
CA ASN A 80 2.92 5.58 6.54
C ASN A 80 2.65 4.94 7.92
N ASP A 81 1.55 5.31 8.56
CA ASP A 81 1.26 4.84 9.93
C ASP A 81 0.97 3.34 9.97
N ALA A 82 0.28 2.83 8.95
CA ALA A 82 0.03 1.40 8.80
C ALA A 82 1.33 0.63 8.55
N LEU A 83 2.25 1.17 7.72
CA LEU A 83 3.57 0.60 7.48
C LEU A 83 4.41 0.58 8.76
N CYS A 84 4.44 1.66 9.55
CA CYS A 84 5.07 1.68 10.87
C CYS A 84 4.52 0.57 11.77
N GLY A 85 3.19 0.40 11.78
CA GLY A 85 2.53 -0.65 12.55
C GLY A 85 2.90 -2.06 12.08
N ILE A 86 2.99 -2.32 10.77
CA ILE A 86 3.42 -3.61 10.22
C ILE A 86 4.90 -3.86 10.58
N HIS A 87 5.75 -2.87 10.34
CA HIS A 87 7.17 -2.93 10.67
C HIS A 87 7.40 -3.26 12.15
N ALA A 88 6.72 -2.57 13.06
CA ALA A 88 6.81 -2.83 14.50
C ALA A 88 6.41 -4.28 14.86
N ARG A 89 5.37 -4.82 14.21
CA ARG A 89 4.98 -6.24 14.40
C ARG A 89 6.03 -7.21 13.85
N MET A 90 6.63 -6.89 12.71
CA MET A 90 7.70 -7.71 12.14
C MET A 90 8.95 -7.69 13.02
N CYS A 91 9.36 -6.54 13.57
CA CYS A 91 10.49 -6.47 14.50
C CYS A 91 10.27 -7.29 15.79
N ALA A 92 9.02 -7.39 16.24
CA ALA A 92 8.67 -8.14 17.45
C ALA A 92 8.58 -9.67 17.21
N ASP A 93 8.62 -10.12 15.97
CA ASP A 93 8.56 -11.53 15.58
C ASP A 93 9.93 -12.02 15.09
N PRO A 94 10.46 -13.16 15.55
CA PRO A 94 11.79 -13.63 15.12
C PRO A 94 11.92 -13.83 13.60
N VAL A 95 10.88 -14.36 12.95
CA VAL A 95 10.86 -14.56 11.49
C VAL A 95 10.66 -13.23 10.79
N GLY A 96 9.80 -12.36 11.32
CA GLY A 96 9.63 -10.99 10.83
C GLY A 96 10.94 -10.18 10.86
N ALA A 97 11.71 -10.27 11.93
CA ALA A 97 13.00 -9.60 12.08
C ALA A 97 14.04 -10.16 11.09
N GLN A 98 14.06 -11.48 10.88
CA GLN A 98 14.89 -12.12 9.86
C GLN A 98 14.55 -11.59 8.46
N ILE A 99 13.25 -11.52 8.12
CA ILE A 99 12.78 -10.96 6.84
C ILE A 99 13.24 -9.51 6.64
N LEU A 100 13.14 -8.67 7.67
CA LEU A 100 13.59 -7.27 7.59
C LEU A 100 15.11 -7.15 7.37
N ALA A 101 15.89 -8.08 7.92
CA ALA A 101 17.33 -8.12 7.75
C ALA A 101 17.76 -8.65 6.37
N GLU A 102 17.17 -9.77 5.92
CA GLU A 102 17.52 -10.43 4.66
C GLU A 102 16.90 -9.75 3.44
N LYS A 103 15.79 -9.05 3.64
CA LYS A 103 14.99 -8.38 2.61
C LYS A 103 14.74 -9.24 1.36
N PRO A 104 14.24 -10.49 1.49
CA PRO A 104 13.94 -11.31 0.33
C PRO A 104 12.90 -10.63 -0.56
N VAL A 105 13.08 -10.81 -1.86
CA VAL A 105 12.30 -10.18 -2.94
C VAL A 105 11.65 -11.27 -3.77
N ILE A 106 10.37 -11.11 -4.10
CA ILE A 106 9.57 -12.06 -4.87
C ILE A 106 9.40 -11.51 -6.29
N ARG A 107 10.30 -11.94 -7.18
CA ARG A 107 10.39 -11.53 -8.60
C ARG A 107 10.71 -12.76 -9.44
N ASN A 108 10.54 -12.69 -10.76
CA ASN A 108 10.92 -13.82 -11.61
C ASN A 108 12.43 -14.06 -11.61
N THR A 109 13.22 -13.04 -11.30
CA THR A 109 14.68 -13.16 -11.17
C THR A 109 15.10 -13.91 -9.92
N THR A 110 14.23 -14.04 -8.92
CA THR A 110 14.53 -14.67 -7.63
C THR A 110 13.73 -15.96 -7.40
N ILE A 111 12.56 -16.09 -8.02
CA ILE A 111 11.71 -17.27 -7.93
C ILE A 111 11.75 -18.04 -9.25
N ASP A 112 12.21 -19.28 -9.17
CA ASP A 112 12.17 -20.22 -10.29
C ASP A 112 10.77 -20.80 -10.47
N MET A 113 9.96 -20.15 -11.31
CA MET A 113 8.60 -20.59 -11.62
C MET A 113 8.55 -21.97 -12.30
N GLU A 114 9.60 -22.36 -13.03
CA GLU A 114 9.66 -23.68 -13.67
C GLU A 114 9.87 -24.78 -12.63
N LEU A 115 10.74 -24.53 -11.64
CA LEU A 115 10.85 -25.37 -10.45
C LEU A 115 9.50 -25.48 -9.73
N LEU A 116 8.81 -24.36 -9.48
CA LEU A 116 7.52 -24.38 -8.77
C LEU A 116 6.46 -25.24 -9.48
N ARG A 117 6.39 -25.19 -10.82
CA ARG A 117 5.51 -26.04 -11.63
C ARG A 117 5.85 -27.53 -11.53
N SER A 118 7.11 -27.86 -11.28
CA SER A 118 7.59 -29.25 -11.16
C SER A 118 7.38 -29.85 -9.76
N LEU A 119 7.04 -29.03 -8.75
CA LEU A 119 6.83 -29.50 -7.38
C LEU A 119 5.58 -30.40 -7.28
N PRO A 120 5.47 -31.22 -6.21
CA PRO A 120 4.28 -32.03 -5.98
C PRO A 120 2.99 -31.20 -6.02
N LYS A 121 1.92 -31.75 -6.60
CA LYS A 121 0.63 -31.04 -6.74
C LYS A 121 0.02 -30.57 -5.43
N THR A 122 0.40 -31.19 -4.32
CA THR A 122 -0.03 -30.84 -2.97
C THR A 122 0.77 -29.68 -2.36
N SER A 123 1.88 -29.26 -2.98
CA SER A 123 2.77 -28.24 -2.45
C SER A 123 2.25 -26.82 -2.67
N PHE A 124 2.57 -25.91 -1.75
CA PHE A 124 2.22 -24.50 -1.86
C PHE A 124 2.77 -23.86 -3.15
N GLY A 125 4.02 -24.18 -3.52
CA GLY A 125 4.66 -23.66 -4.73
C GLY A 125 3.95 -24.08 -6.01
N TYR A 126 3.51 -25.34 -6.11
CA TYR A 126 2.73 -25.82 -7.26
C TYR A 126 1.38 -25.07 -7.36
N HIS A 127 0.69 -24.91 -6.22
CA HIS A 127 -0.58 -24.17 -6.18
C HIS A 127 -0.41 -22.70 -6.57
N TYR A 128 0.66 -22.05 -6.10
CA TYR A 128 0.98 -20.68 -6.48
C TYR A 128 1.30 -20.56 -7.97
N ALA A 129 2.15 -21.43 -8.51
CA ALA A 129 2.48 -21.44 -9.94
C ALA A 129 1.22 -21.65 -10.79
N THR A 130 0.35 -22.58 -10.39
CA THR A 130 -0.94 -22.81 -11.07
C THR A 130 -1.83 -21.57 -11.05
N PHE A 131 -1.92 -20.88 -9.90
CA PHE A 131 -2.68 -19.63 -9.78
C PHE A 131 -2.14 -18.54 -10.70
N MET A 132 -0.81 -18.38 -10.77
CA MET A 132 -0.18 -17.39 -11.63
C MET A 132 -0.43 -17.71 -13.11
N ASP A 133 -0.19 -18.97 -13.52
CA ASP A 133 -0.34 -19.42 -14.90
C ASP A 133 -1.80 -19.32 -15.38
N SER A 134 -2.79 -19.70 -14.56
CA SER A 134 -4.20 -19.67 -14.96
C SER A 134 -4.76 -18.28 -15.21
N HIS A 135 -4.10 -17.25 -14.68
CA HIS A 135 -4.52 -15.85 -14.84
C HIS A 135 -3.56 -15.02 -15.69
N GLY A 136 -2.51 -15.64 -16.26
CA GLY A 136 -1.48 -14.93 -17.02
C GLY A 136 -0.72 -13.91 -16.18
N PHE A 137 -0.60 -14.14 -14.88
CA PHE A 137 0.12 -13.27 -13.96
C PHE A 137 1.62 -13.56 -13.99
N ASN A 138 2.37 -12.58 -13.53
CA ASN A 138 3.82 -12.61 -13.51
C ASN A 138 4.29 -11.95 -12.20
N ALA A 139 5.28 -12.55 -11.50
CA ALA A 139 5.75 -12.04 -10.21
C ALA A 139 6.31 -10.60 -10.32
N ASP A 140 6.88 -10.24 -11.46
CA ASP A 140 7.37 -8.88 -11.75
C ASP A 140 6.25 -7.87 -12.02
N GLY A 141 5.02 -8.33 -12.20
CA GLY A 141 3.85 -7.47 -12.46
C GLY A 141 3.51 -6.51 -11.32
N ARG A 142 4.06 -6.72 -10.12
CA ARG A 142 3.85 -5.84 -8.96
C ARG A 142 4.71 -4.58 -9.05
N SER A 143 4.07 -3.42 -8.92
CA SER A 143 4.73 -2.11 -9.03
C SER A 143 5.78 -1.90 -7.94
N VAL A 144 6.94 -1.38 -8.35
CA VAL A 144 8.02 -0.97 -7.45
C VAL A 144 7.57 0.21 -6.57
N VAL A 145 8.05 0.23 -5.32
CA VAL A 145 7.79 1.33 -4.38
C VAL A 145 8.67 2.53 -4.75
N ARG A 146 8.11 3.75 -4.66
CA ARG A 146 8.78 4.98 -5.09
C ARG A 146 8.63 6.14 -4.12
N PHE A 147 7.51 6.25 -3.39
CA PHE A 147 7.08 7.46 -2.67
C PHE A 147 7.04 7.27 -1.14
N VAL A 148 7.56 6.15 -0.64
CA VAL A 148 7.81 5.93 0.78
C VAL A 148 9.23 6.42 1.10
N ASP A 149 9.36 7.37 2.02
CA ASP A 149 10.66 8.04 2.27
C ASP A 149 11.61 7.20 3.13
N ASP A 150 11.09 6.29 3.94
CA ASP A 150 11.90 5.41 4.80
C ASP A 150 12.20 4.08 4.07
N PRO A 151 13.48 3.67 3.92
CA PRO A 151 13.84 2.42 3.23
C PRO A 151 13.27 1.14 3.83
N GLU A 152 13.17 1.06 5.16
CA GLU A 152 12.59 -0.12 5.83
C GLU A 152 11.10 -0.19 5.56
N LEU A 153 10.39 0.93 5.68
CA LEU A 153 8.95 0.99 5.36
C LEU A 153 8.68 0.78 3.87
N ALA A 154 9.59 1.24 3.00
CA ALA A 154 9.51 0.99 1.56
C ALA A 154 9.62 -0.51 1.26
N TYR A 155 10.54 -1.22 1.93
CA TYR A 155 10.63 -2.67 1.85
C TYR A 155 9.37 -3.36 2.37
N VAL A 156 8.82 -2.94 3.52
CA VAL A 156 7.57 -3.48 4.07
C VAL A 156 6.41 -3.31 3.08
N MET A 157 6.31 -2.15 2.43
CA MET A 157 5.29 -1.89 1.40
C MET A 157 5.49 -2.77 0.17
N GLN A 158 6.74 -2.94 -0.28
CA GLN A 158 7.08 -3.81 -1.41
C GLN A 158 6.69 -5.26 -1.10
N ARG A 159 7.16 -5.80 0.04
CA ARG A 159 6.84 -7.16 0.47
C ARG A 159 5.33 -7.35 0.57
N HIS A 160 4.59 -6.40 1.15
CA HIS A 160 3.13 -6.49 1.22
C HIS A 160 2.47 -6.69 -0.16
N ARG A 161 2.94 -5.98 -1.20
CA ARG A 161 2.41 -6.14 -2.58
C ARG A 161 2.77 -7.48 -3.18
N GLU A 162 3.98 -7.92 -2.94
CA GLU A 162 4.54 -9.16 -3.48
C GLU A 162 3.86 -10.40 -2.85
N LEU A 163 3.48 -10.33 -1.58
CA LEU A 163 2.78 -11.40 -0.86
C LEU A 163 1.30 -11.56 -1.24
N HIS A 164 0.71 -10.57 -1.90
CA HIS A 164 -0.72 -10.56 -2.21
C HIS A 164 -1.18 -11.80 -2.99
N ASP A 165 -0.41 -12.23 -4.01
CA ASP A 165 -0.75 -13.41 -4.81
C ASP A 165 -0.59 -14.72 -4.03
N PHE A 166 0.32 -14.76 -3.07
CA PHE A 166 0.41 -15.88 -2.12
C PHE A 166 -0.84 -15.97 -1.26
N TRP A 167 -1.41 -14.83 -0.84
CA TRP A 167 -2.63 -14.84 -0.04
C TRP A 167 -3.86 -15.26 -0.83
N HIS A 168 -3.96 -14.91 -2.12
CA HIS A 168 -4.97 -15.51 -2.99
C HIS A 168 -4.88 -17.05 -2.99
N THR A 169 -3.68 -17.57 -3.14
CA THR A 169 -3.41 -19.03 -3.16
C THR A 169 -3.75 -19.68 -1.81
N LEU A 170 -3.29 -19.09 -0.70
CA LEU A 170 -3.46 -19.65 0.63
C LEU A 170 -4.91 -19.62 1.11
N PHE A 171 -5.61 -18.50 0.91
CA PHE A 171 -7.01 -18.38 1.27
C PHE A 171 -7.96 -18.97 0.22
N ASN A 172 -7.45 -19.46 -0.91
CA ASN A 172 -8.22 -20.02 -2.01
C ASN A 172 -9.26 -19.05 -2.58
N LEU A 173 -8.84 -17.80 -2.81
CA LEU A 173 -9.67 -16.74 -3.40
C LEU A 173 -9.29 -16.51 -4.86
N PRO A 174 -10.23 -16.58 -5.82
CA PRO A 174 -9.94 -16.24 -7.21
C PRO A 174 -9.77 -14.71 -7.36
N PRO A 175 -9.05 -14.23 -8.39
CA PRO A 175 -8.87 -12.80 -8.65
C PRO A 175 -10.07 -12.21 -9.41
N THR A 176 -11.29 -12.58 -9.03
CA THR A 176 -12.52 -11.91 -9.47
C THR A 176 -12.73 -10.62 -8.67
N VAL A 177 -13.60 -9.71 -9.12
CA VAL A 177 -13.89 -8.47 -8.35
C VAL A 177 -14.33 -8.81 -6.92
N LEU A 178 -15.20 -9.82 -6.76
CA LEU A 178 -15.65 -10.28 -5.46
C LEU A 178 -14.51 -10.91 -4.63
N GLY A 179 -13.69 -11.75 -5.24
CA GLY A 179 -12.56 -12.42 -4.56
C GLY A 179 -11.46 -11.44 -4.14
N GLU A 180 -11.15 -10.46 -4.97
CA GLU A 180 -10.26 -9.33 -4.66
C GLU A 180 -10.77 -8.55 -3.45
N ILE A 181 -12.05 -8.17 -3.44
CA ILE A 181 -12.62 -7.43 -2.31
C ILE A 181 -12.60 -8.30 -1.04
N ALA A 182 -12.93 -9.59 -1.14
CA ALA A 182 -12.85 -10.52 -0.02
C ALA A 182 -11.43 -10.61 0.55
N LEU A 183 -10.40 -10.70 -0.30
CA LEU A 183 -9.00 -10.69 0.14
C LEU A 183 -8.62 -9.34 0.77
N LYS A 184 -9.10 -8.22 0.22
CA LYS A 184 -8.83 -6.87 0.79
C LYS A 184 -9.38 -6.73 2.21
N TYR A 185 -10.48 -7.41 2.57
CA TYR A 185 -10.92 -7.48 3.97
C TYR A 185 -9.93 -8.23 4.87
N VAL A 186 -9.32 -9.31 4.39
CA VAL A 186 -8.26 -10.03 5.12
C VAL A 186 -7.03 -9.13 5.27
N GLU A 187 -6.56 -8.55 4.16
CA GLU A 187 -5.41 -7.64 4.16
C GLU A 187 -5.63 -6.43 5.06
N LEU A 188 -6.84 -5.86 5.08
CA LEU A 188 -7.18 -4.73 5.96
C LEU A 188 -6.98 -5.09 7.44
N MET A 189 -7.37 -6.30 7.84
CA MET A 189 -7.22 -6.76 9.22
C MET A 189 -5.75 -6.95 9.62
N HIS A 190 -4.91 -7.42 8.69
CA HIS A 190 -3.49 -7.67 8.95
C HIS A 190 -2.59 -6.44 8.77
N SER A 191 -2.88 -5.59 7.78
CA SER A 191 -2.03 -4.47 7.39
C SER A 191 -2.52 -3.13 7.94
N ARG A 192 -3.85 -2.95 8.04
CA ARG A 192 -4.52 -1.65 8.25
C ARG A 192 -4.16 -0.58 7.22
N LEU A 193 -3.65 -0.97 6.06
CA LEU A 193 -3.32 -0.02 5.01
C LEU A 193 -4.58 0.70 4.52
N PRO A 194 -4.53 2.04 4.34
CA PRO A 194 -5.67 2.80 3.82
C PRO A 194 -6.15 2.32 2.46
N VAL A 195 -5.23 1.83 1.61
CA VAL A 195 -5.57 1.28 0.31
C VAL A 195 -6.41 -0.01 0.41
N SER A 196 -6.11 -0.89 1.36
CA SER A 196 -6.93 -2.08 1.62
C SER A 196 -8.31 -1.69 2.14
N ALA A 197 -8.39 -0.66 3.00
CA ALA A 197 -9.68 -0.12 3.47
C ALA A 197 -10.49 0.45 2.30
N LEU A 198 -9.87 1.27 1.46
CA LEU A 198 -10.52 1.87 0.30
C LEU A 198 -11.07 0.78 -0.63
N SER A 199 -10.28 -0.24 -0.97
CA SER A 199 -10.73 -1.37 -1.78
C SER A 199 -11.85 -2.16 -1.11
N ALA A 200 -11.78 -2.41 0.20
CA ALA A 200 -12.79 -3.16 0.95
C ALA A 200 -14.15 -2.44 1.04
N PHE A 201 -14.15 -1.10 1.16
CA PHE A 201 -15.38 -0.31 1.36
C PHE A 201 -15.93 0.32 0.08
N VAL A 202 -15.07 0.69 -0.87
CA VAL A 202 -15.48 1.31 -2.15
C VAL A 202 -15.58 0.28 -3.28
N GLY A 203 -14.76 -0.78 -3.24
CA GLY A 203 -14.84 -1.90 -4.18
C GLY A 203 -16.25 -2.51 -4.33
N PRO A 204 -17.03 -2.71 -3.23
CA PRO A 204 -18.38 -3.27 -3.30
C PRO A 204 -19.37 -2.50 -4.18
N LEU A 205 -19.10 -1.22 -4.50
CA LEU A 205 -19.92 -0.46 -5.44
C LEU A 205 -19.95 -1.09 -6.84
N ARG A 206 -18.95 -1.92 -7.19
CA ARG A 206 -18.84 -2.59 -8.50
C ARG A 206 -19.45 -3.97 -8.57
N LEU A 207 -19.88 -4.50 -7.43
CA LEU A 207 -20.50 -5.82 -7.35
C LEU A 207 -21.97 -5.75 -7.76
N SER A 208 -22.51 -6.85 -8.30
CA SER A 208 -23.95 -7.02 -8.46
C SER A 208 -24.66 -7.06 -7.09
N ASN A 209 -25.99 -6.93 -7.07
CA ASN A 209 -26.73 -7.05 -5.80
C ASN A 209 -26.55 -8.43 -5.13
N GLU A 210 -26.44 -9.48 -5.93
CA GLU A 210 -26.18 -10.83 -5.46
C GLU A 210 -24.77 -10.95 -4.87
N GLU A 211 -23.75 -10.48 -5.57
CA GLU A 211 -22.36 -10.47 -5.10
C GLU A 211 -22.19 -9.63 -3.84
N ARG A 212 -22.87 -8.48 -3.70
CA ARG A 212 -22.87 -7.68 -2.47
C ARG A 212 -23.51 -8.44 -1.31
N CYS A 213 -24.59 -9.16 -1.56
CA CYS A 213 -25.25 -10.00 -0.55
C CYS A 213 -24.30 -11.11 -0.07
N ILE A 214 -23.66 -11.80 -1.01
CA ILE A 214 -22.62 -12.80 -0.75
C ILE A 214 -21.47 -12.20 0.06
N LEU A 215 -20.93 -11.06 -0.38
CA LEU A 215 -19.83 -10.37 0.29
C LEU A 215 -20.19 -10.10 1.75
N MET A 216 -21.33 -9.46 2.00
CA MET A 216 -21.71 -9.01 3.34
C MET A 216 -22.12 -10.16 4.26
N LYS A 217 -22.78 -11.20 3.73
CA LYS A 217 -23.28 -12.32 4.55
C LYS A 217 -22.26 -13.44 4.73
N ILE A 218 -21.34 -13.62 3.80
CA ILE A 218 -20.42 -14.76 3.78
C ILE A 218 -18.98 -14.28 3.92
N TYR A 219 -18.46 -13.52 2.97
CA TYR A 219 -17.03 -13.21 2.91
C TYR A 219 -16.57 -12.23 3.99
N VAL A 220 -17.32 -11.18 4.33
CA VAL A 220 -16.92 -10.23 5.39
C VAL A 220 -16.89 -10.93 6.77
N PRO A 221 -17.92 -11.69 7.18
CA PRO A 221 -17.87 -12.49 8.41
C PRO A 221 -16.73 -13.51 8.39
N TRP A 222 -16.52 -14.20 7.26
CA TRP A 222 -15.41 -15.15 7.10
C TRP A 222 -14.06 -14.45 7.25
N ALA A 223 -13.79 -13.38 6.50
CA ALA A 223 -12.52 -12.65 6.52
C ALA A 223 -12.19 -12.18 7.93
N LYS A 224 -13.18 -11.70 8.70
CA LYS A 224 -13.01 -11.32 10.11
C LYS A 224 -12.58 -12.51 10.99
N ARG A 225 -13.22 -13.68 10.83
CA ARG A 225 -12.86 -14.89 11.59
C ARG A 225 -11.49 -15.42 11.18
N ALA A 226 -11.25 -15.55 9.88
CA ALA A 226 -10.01 -16.06 9.30
C ALA A 226 -8.81 -15.21 9.73
N SER A 227 -8.91 -13.88 9.59
CA SER A 227 -7.82 -12.96 9.94
C SER A 227 -7.51 -12.95 11.44
N LYS A 228 -8.52 -13.13 12.30
CA LYS A 228 -8.32 -13.14 13.76
C LYS A 228 -7.54 -14.38 14.22
N LYS A 229 -7.72 -15.51 13.54
CA LYS A 229 -7.07 -16.78 13.89
C LYS A 229 -5.71 -16.94 13.21
N ALA A 230 -5.54 -16.37 12.03
CA ALA A 230 -4.36 -16.52 11.22
C ALA A 230 -3.11 -15.96 11.93
N HIS A 231 -1.98 -16.62 11.69
CA HIS A 231 -0.66 -16.10 12.05
C HIS A 231 -0.41 -14.75 11.34
N SER A 232 0.58 -13.99 11.82
CA SER A 232 0.97 -12.73 11.17
C SER A 232 1.47 -12.99 9.75
N LEU A 233 0.64 -12.69 8.75
CA LEU A 233 0.93 -13.00 7.34
C LEU A 233 2.20 -12.32 6.82
N HIS A 234 2.61 -11.20 7.40
CA HIS A 234 3.86 -10.51 7.04
C HIS A 234 5.10 -11.18 7.64
N CYS A 235 4.94 -12.03 8.67
CA CYS A 235 6.02 -12.71 9.40
C CYS A 235 6.21 -14.17 8.96
N VAL A 236 5.90 -14.49 7.70
CA VAL A 236 6.11 -15.81 7.12
C VAL A 236 7.15 -15.70 6.01
N MET A 237 8.18 -16.56 6.09
CA MET A 237 9.20 -16.70 5.05
C MET A 237 8.71 -17.66 3.96
N TYR A 238 7.75 -17.21 3.15
CA TYR A 238 7.07 -18.03 2.14
C TYR A 238 8.02 -18.65 1.11
N GLU A 239 9.14 -18.00 0.86
CA GLU A 239 10.22 -18.46 -0.02
C GLU A 239 10.75 -19.85 0.42
N ASN A 240 10.73 -20.14 1.72
CA ASN A 240 11.12 -21.44 2.28
C ASN A 240 9.98 -22.48 2.28
N GLU A 241 8.75 -22.07 1.94
CA GLU A 241 7.54 -22.87 2.08
C GLU A 241 7.05 -23.47 0.77
N PHE A 242 7.70 -23.18 -0.36
CA PHE A 242 7.23 -23.64 -1.67
C PHE A 242 7.08 -25.17 -1.76
N LYS A 243 7.94 -25.94 -1.09
CA LYS A 243 7.88 -27.41 -1.08
C LYS A 243 6.89 -27.97 -0.05
N THR A 244 6.45 -27.15 0.90
CA THR A 244 5.55 -27.56 1.98
C THR A 244 4.18 -27.90 1.40
N PRO A 245 3.54 -29.02 1.81
CA PRO A 245 2.14 -29.28 1.45
C PRO A 245 1.25 -28.10 1.88
N ILE A 246 0.41 -27.62 0.97
CA ILE A 246 -0.35 -26.38 1.19
C ILE A 246 -1.30 -26.49 2.38
N ASP A 247 -1.86 -27.67 2.62
CA ASP A 247 -2.79 -27.88 3.74
C ASP A 247 -2.05 -27.92 5.08
N ASP A 248 -0.83 -28.47 5.13
CA ASP A 248 0.04 -28.40 6.32
C ASP A 248 0.44 -26.94 6.61
N LEU A 249 0.76 -26.18 5.56
CA LEU A 249 1.08 -24.76 5.68
C LEU A 249 -0.14 -23.96 6.19
N ARG A 250 -1.33 -24.21 5.63
CA ARG A 250 -2.57 -23.58 6.09
C ARG A 250 -2.86 -23.93 7.54
N GLN A 251 -2.70 -25.19 7.95
CA GLN A 251 -2.90 -25.62 9.32
C GLN A 251 -1.93 -24.90 10.27
N ARG A 252 -0.63 -24.87 9.94
CA ARG A 252 0.39 -24.21 10.77
C ARG A 252 0.17 -22.71 10.90
N LEU A 253 -0.30 -22.06 9.83
CA LEU A 253 -0.60 -20.63 9.82
C LEU A 253 -2.02 -20.28 10.29
N ASN A 254 -2.83 -21.27 10.71
CA ASN A 254 -4.23 -21.11 11.07
C ASN A 254 -5.07 -20.41 9.99
N ILE A 255 -4.84 -20.76 8.71
CA ILE A 255 -5.55 -20.21 7.57
C ILE A 255 -6.88 -20.94 7.37
N GLU A 256 -7.97 -20.22 7.61
CA GLU A 256 -9.33 -20.66 7.27
C GLU A 256 -9.60 -20.30 5.79
N VAL A 257 -9.60 -21.28 4.89
CA VAL A 257 -9.85 -21.06 3.45
C VAL A 257 -11.23 -20.44 3.20
N ALA A 258 -11.36 -19.69 2.11
CA ALA A 258 -12.59 -19.03 1.72
C ALA A 258 -13.71 -20.04 1.45
N PRO A 259 -14.95 -19.75 1.87
CA PRO A 259 -16.10 -20.58 1.51
C PRO A 259 -16.25 -20.66 -0.01
N SER A 260 -16.41 -21.86 -0.55
CA SER A 260 -16.69 -22.04 -1.97
C SER A 260 -18.12 -21.62 -2.26
N ILE A 261 -18.30 -20.70 -3.21
CA ILE A 261 -19.61 -20.21 -3.61
C ILE A 261 -19.83 -20.61 -5.05
N ASN A 262 -20.78 -21.50 -5.28
CA ASN A 262 -21.30 -21.78 -6.62
C ASN A 262 -22.21 -20.62 -7.01
N THR A 263 -21.62 -19.49 -7.42
CA THR A 263 -22.36 -18.53 -8.25
C THR A 263 -22.50 -19.21 -9.61
N ALA A 264 -23.73 -19.61 -9.96
CA ALA A 264 -24.04 -19.99 -11.33
C ALA A 264 -23.70 -18.77 -12.21
N VAL A 265 -22.61 -18.88 -12.97
CA VAL A 265 -22.24 -17.90 -14.00
C VAL A 265 -23.13 -18.10 -15.21
#